data_AF-A0A8C5YQ93-F1
#
_entry.id   AF-A0A8C5YQ93-F1
#
_cell.length_a   1.000
_cell.length_b   1.000
_cell.length_c   1.000
_cell.angle_alpha   90.00
_cell.angle_beta   90.00
_cell.angle_gamma   90.00
#
_symmetry.space_group_name_H-M   'P 1'
#
loop_
_entity.id
_entity.type
_entity.pdbx_description
1 polymer ?
#
loop_
_entity_poly.entity_id
_entity_poly.type
_entity_poly.pdbx_seq_one_letter_code
_entity_poly.pdbx_strand_id
1 'polypeptide(L)' 'MGQAAKVLQLFKTLHRTRQQVFKNDPRALEAARIKINEEFKSNKSETSPKKIEELMKIGSDTFL' A
#
# COMPACT_ATOMS: atom_id res chain seq x y z
N MET A 1 -8.26 -15.81 7.91
CA MET A 1 -8.17 -14.33 7.91
C MET A 1 -8.88 -13.80 6.69
N GLY A 2 -9.81 -12.85 6.84
CA GLY A 2 -10.54 -12.27 5.70
C GLY A 2 -9.64 -11.43 4.80
N GLN A 3 -10.06 -11.25 3.53
CA GLN A 3 -9.30 -10.48 2.52
C GLN A 3 -9.03 -9.03 2.98
N ALA A 4 -10.01 -8.39 3.62
CA ALA A 4 -9.87 -7.06 4.20
C ALA A 4 -8.75 -6.95 5.26
N ALA A 5 -8.52 -8.01 6.04
CA ALA A 5 -7.46 -8.01 7.04
C ALA A 5 -6.06 -8.04 6.39
N LYS A 6 -5.90 -8.79 5.29
CA LYS A 6 -4.64 -8.84 4.53
C LYS A 6 -4.32 -7.48 3.88
N VAL A 7 -5.33 -6.84 3.29
CA VAL A 7 -5.20 -5.50 2.69
C VAL A 7 -4.77 -4.47 3.74
N LEU A 8 -5.40 -4.47 4.92
CA LEU A 8 -5.02 -3.58 6.02
C LEU A 8 -3.61 -3.85 6.55
N GLN A 9 -3.19 -5.12 6.60
CA GLN A 9 -1.83 -5.48 7.01
C GLN A 9 -0.81 -4.95 6.02
N LEU A 10 -1.04 -5.12 4.71
CA LEU A 10 -0.18 -4.58 3.67
C LEU A 10 -0.08 -3.06 3.75
N PHE A 11 -1.21 -2.38 3.92
CA PHE A 11 -1.24 -0.92 4.08
C PHE A 11 -0.36 -0.45 5.25
N LYS A 12 -0.43 -1.13 6.40
CA LYS A 12 0.41 -0.83 7.57
C LYS A 12 1.90 -1.08 7.28
N THR A 13 2.22 -2.17 6.58
CA THR A 13 3.60 -2.50 6.19
C THR A 13 4.16 -1.40 5.29
N LEU A 14 3.44 -1.03 4.22
CA LEU A 14 3.82 0.06 3.31
C LEU A 14 4.06 1.39 4.06
N HIS A 15 3.16 1.72 4.99
CA HIS A 15 3.30 2.91 5.83
C HIS A 15 4.51 2.88 6.75
N ARG A 16 4.94 1.70 7.22
CA ARG A 16 6.18 1.55 8.00
C ARG A 16 7.41 1.61 7.09
N THR A 17 7.40 0.91 5.95
CA THR A 17 8.53 0.89 5.02
C THR A 17 8.82 2.29 4.47
N ARG A 18 7.80 3.05 4.05
CA ARG A 18 8.02 4.44 3.57
C ARG A 18 8.69 5.32 4.63
N GLN A 19 8.34 5.14 5.91
CA GLN A 19 8.96 5.90 7.00
C GLN A 19 10.42 5.52 7.20
N GLN A 20 10.79 4.25 7.00
CA GLN A 20 12.17 3.80 7.10
C GLN A 20 13.01 4.21 5.89
N VAL A 21 12.50 4.01 4.67
CA VAL A 21 13.18 4.30 3.40
C VAL A 21 13.37 5.81 3.22
N PHE A 22 12.33 6.60 3.46
CA PHE A 22 12.35 8.05 3.24
C PHE A 22 12.57 8.86 4.53
N LYS A 23 13.15 8.26 5.58
CA LYS A 23 13.31 8.91 6.90
C LYS A 23 14.01 10.28 6.86
N ASN A 24 14.89 10.50 5.89
CA ASN A 24 15.67 11.71 5.71
C ASN A 24 15.16 12.60 4.56
N ASP A 25 14.07 12.21 3.89
CA ASP A 25 13.48 12.95 2.78
C ASP A 25 11.98 13.18 3.03
N PRO A 26 11.63 14.31 3.68
CA PRO A 26 10.23 14.65 3.97
C PRO A 26 9.37 14.78 2.71
N ARG A 27 9.96 15.19 1.58
CA ARG A 27 9.24 15.34 0.30
C ARG A 27 8.87 13.98 -0.26
N ALA A 28 9.81 13.04 -0.27
CA ALA A 28 9.55 11.67 -0.70
C ALA A 28 8.60 10.94 0.26
N LEU A 29 8.67 11.23 1.57
CA LEU A 29 7.76 10.70 2.58
C LEU A 29 6.30 11.09 2.30
N GLU A 30 6.06 12.37 1.97
CA GLU A 30 4.71 12.85 1.64
C GLU A 30 4.26 12.40 0.25
N ALA A 31 5.15 12.39 -0.75
CA ALA A 31 4.84 11.84 -2.07
C ALA A 31 4.43 10.36 -2.00
N ALA A 32 5.18 9.55 -1.22
CA ALA A 32 4.83 8.16 -0.97
C ALA A 32 3.51 8.02 -0.21
N ARG A 33 3.21 8.93 0.73
CA ARG A 33 1.91 8.97 1.44
C ARG A 33 0.76 9.12 0.47
N ILE A 34 0.85 10.13 -0.40
CA ILE A 34 -0.19 10.50 -1.34
C ILE A 34 -0.41 9.33 -2.29
N LYS A 35 0.67 8.79 -2.86
CA LYS A 35 0.60 7.65 -3.78
C LYS A 35 -0.05 6.41 -3.15
N ILE A 36 0.34 6.04 -1.93
CA ILE A 36 -0.28 4.90 -1.21
C ILE A 36 -1.78 5.17 -0.98
N ASN A 37 -2.16 6.37 -0.52
CA ASN A 37 -3.56 6.69 -0.29
C ASN A 37 -4.39 6.72 -1.58
N GLU A 38 -3.84 7.27 -2.67
CA GLU A 38 -4.50 7.32 -3.97
C GLU A 38 -4.75 5.93 -4.52
N GLU A 39 -3.75 5.05 -4.52
CA GLU A 39 -3.92 3.66 -4.97
C GLU A 39 -5.00 2.92 -4.18
N PHE A 40 -4.97 3.01 -2.84
CA PHE A 40 -5.98 2.36 -2.00
C PHE A 40 -7.37 2.99 -2.14
N LYS A 41 -7.45 4.31 -2.38
CA LYS A 41 -8.72 5.01 -2.60
C LYS A 41 -9.33 4.67 -3.97
N SER A 42 -8.51 4.64 -5.02
CA SER A 42 -8.92 4.28 -6.39
C SER A 42 -9.42 2.85 -6.46
N ASN A 43 -8.81 1.93 -5.72
CA ASN A 43 -9.21 0.52 -5.68
C ASN A 43 -10.24 0.19 -4.57
N LYS A 44 -10.78 1.20 -3.85
CA LYS A 44 -11.72 0.97 -2.72
C LYS A 44 -13.03 0.30 -3.15
N SER A 45 -13.51 0.59 -4.36
CA SER A 45 -14.71 0.01 -4.95
C SER A 45 -14.44 -1.29 -5.72
N GLU A 46 -13.19 -1.75 -5.74
CA GLU A 46 -12.82 -2.99 -6.43
C GLU A 46 -13.39 -4.18 -5.66
N THR A 47 -14.23 -4.95 -6.34
CA THR A 47 -14.90 -6.14 -5.77
C THR A 47 -14.35 -7.43 -6.37
N SER A 48 -13.50 -7.33 -7.41
CA SER A 48 -12.86 -8.49 -8.03
C SER A 48 -11.75 -9.05 -7.13
N PRO A 49 -11.91 -10.28 -6.60
CA PRO A 49 -10.91 -10.86 -5.70
C PRO A 49 -9.56 -11.08 -6.39
N LYS A 50 -9.56 -11.40 -7.71
CA LYS A 50 -8.33 -11.55 -8.51
C LYS A 50 -7.55 -10.24 -8.60
N LYS A 51 -8.26 -9.12 -8.86
CA LYS A 51 -7.65 -7.80 -8.97
C LYS A 51 -7.04 -7.36 -7.63
N ILE A 52 -7.77 -7.58 -6.54
CA ILE A 52 -7.28 -7.28 -5.19
C ILE A 52 -6.02 -8.09 -4.86
N GLU A 53 -5.97 -9.37 -5.24
CA GLU A 53 -4.80 -10.22 -5.03
C GLU A 53 -3.58 -9.76 -5.83
N GLU A 54 -3.79 -9.35 -7.08
CA GLU A 54 -2.74 -8.79 -7.95
C GLU A 54 -2.18 -7.48 -7.38
N LEU A 55 -3.05 -6.56 -6.96
CA LEU A 55 -2.66 -5.30 -6.32
C LEU A 55 -1.90 -5.53 -5.00
N MET A 56 -2.32 -6.53 -4.20
CA MET A 56 -1.58 -6.90 -2.99
C MET A 56 -0.19 -7.45 -3.30
N LYS A 57 -0.03 -8.18 -4.41
CA LYS A 57 1.25 -8.73 -4.85
C LYS A 57 2.20 -7.61 -5.27
N ILE A 58 1.72 -6.69 -6.11
CA ILE A 58 2.50 -5.51 -6.55
C ILE A 58 2.95 -4.69 -5.34
N GLY A 59 2.04 -4.41 -4.40
CA GLY A 59 2.38 -3.65 -3.19
C GLY A 59 3.39 -4.38 -2.28
N SER A 60 3.41 -5.71 -2.29
CA SER A 60 4.40 -6.48 -1.54
C SER A 60 5.77 -6.52 -2.24
N ASP A 61 5.80 -6.68 -3.57
CA ASP A 61 7.03 -6.76 -4.36
C ASP A 61 7.74 -5.41 -4.51
N THR A 62 7.03 -4.29 -4.42
CA THR A 62 7.63 -2.95 -4.61
C THR A 62 8.48 -2.48 -3.41
N PHE A 63 8.40 -3.17 -2.27
CA PHE A 63 8.99 -2.70 -1.00
C PHE A 63 9.75 -3.78 -0.20
N LEU A 64 9.93 -4.97 -0.77
CA LEU A 64 10.85 -6.03 -0.31
C LEU A 64 12.08 -6.06 -1.21
#